data_AF-X1D0C6-F1
#
_entry.id   AF-X1D0C6-F1
#
_cell.length_a   1.000
_cell.length_b   1.000
_cell.length_c   1.000
_cell.angle_alpha   90.00
_cell.angle_beta   90.00
_cell.angle_gamma   90.00
#
_symmetry.space_group_name_H-M   'P 1'
#
loop_
_entity.id
_entity.type
_entity.pdbx_description
1 polymer ?
#
loop_
_entity_poly.entity_id
_entity_poly.type
_entity_poly.pdbx_seq_one_letter_code
_entity_poly.pdbx_strand_id
1 'polypeptide(L)' 'MSRDGWLTLDEIVEAKLHRTNEIKQGYHEFSRVNTIIGGREAVIIDWESYTSDSSTKVRCIQMFTIADKLV' A
#
# COMPACT_ATOMS: atom_id res chain seq x y z
N MET A 1 14.03 5.12 -13.73
CA MET A 1 15.25 4.90 -12.93
C MET A 1 15.46 6.15 -12.08
N SER A 2 15.04 6.10 -10.82
CA SER A 2 15.31 7.13 -9.82
C SER A 2 16.82 7.21 -9.58
N ARG A 3 17.30 8.44 -9.34
CA ARG A 3 18.71 8.84 -9.45
C ARG A 3 19.60 8.39 -8.30
N ASP A 4 19.00 7.90 -7.23
CA ASP A 4 19.65 7.39 -6.03
C ASP A 4 18.99 6.03 -5.77
N GLY A 5 19.74 4.96 -5.49
CA GLY A 5 19.23 3.57 -5.41
C GLY A 5 18.20 3.26 -4.29
N TRP A 6 17.44 4.26 -3.84
CA TRP A 6 16.37 4.19 -2.87
C TRP A 6 15.01 4.17 -3.59
N LEU A 7 14.19 3.16 -3.27
CA LEU A 7 12.80 3.11 -3.74
C LEU A 7 12.01 4.25 -3.07
N THR A 8 11.23 4.97 -3.88
CA THR A 8 10.25 5.94 -3.39
C THR A 8 9.12 5.21 -2.65
N LEU A 9 8.41 5.92 -1.77
CA LEU A 9 7.26 5.35 -1.05
C LEU A 9 6.21 4.81 -2.03
N ASP A 10 5.95 5.53 -3.13
CA ASP A 10 5.02 5.10 -4.18
C ASP A 10 5.49 3.79 -4.84
N GLU A 11 6.78 3.66 -5.18
CA GLU A 11 7.30 2.40 -5.75
C GLU A 11 7.16 1.22 -4.78
N ILE A 12 7.37 1.44 -3.48
CA ILE A 12 7.17 0.41 -2.44
C ILE A 12 5.69 0.02 -2.33
N VAL A 13 4.80 1.00 -2.37
CA VAL A 13 3.34 0.78 -2.31
C VAL A 13 2.88 0.00 -3.54
N GLU A 14 3.27 0.42 -4.74
CA GLU A 14 2.93 -0.27 -5.99
C GLU A 14 3.42 -1.72 -6.00
N ALA A 15 4.66 -1.97 -5.58
CA ALA A 15 5.18 -3.33 -5.47
C ALA A 15 4.38 -4.20 -4.48
N LYS A 16 3.96 -3.63 -3.34
CA LYS A 16 3.10 -4.33 -2.38
C LYS A 16 1.70 -4.58 -2.91
N LEU A 17 1.11 -3.61 -3.59
CA LEU A 17 -0.24 -3.72 -4.13
C LEU A 17 -0.31 -4.71 -5.28
N HIS A 18 0.68 -4.69 -6.18
CA HIS A 18 0.80 -5.68 -7.25
C HIS A 18 0.77 -7.10 -6.68
N ARG A 19 1.63 -7.38 -5.68
CA ARG A 19 1.64 -8.68 -5.00
C ARG A 19 0.34 -9.00 -4.28
N THR A 20 -0.32 -7.98 -3.71
CA THR A 20 -1.60 -8.17 -3.02
C THR A 20 -2.68 -8.56 -4.02
N ASN A 21 -2.76 -7.89 -5.17
CA ASN A 21 -3.72 -8.18 -6.23
C ASN A 21 -3.52 -9.58 -6.83
N GLU A 22 -2.27 -10.06 -6.93
CA GLU A 22 -1.96 -11.43 -7.39
C GLU A 22 -2.45 -12.52 -6.42
N ILE A 23 -2.45 -12.24 -5.11
CA ILE A 23 -2.70 -13.26 -4.07
C ILE A 23 -4.13 -13.16 -3.52
N LYS A 24 -4.71 -11.95 -3.47
CA LYS A 24 -6.01 -11.67 -2.87
C LYS A 24 -7.10 -11.70 -3.93
N GLN A 25 -7.97 -12.70 -3.83
CA GLN A 25 -9.15 -12.76 -4.67
C GLN A 25 -10.08 -11.58 -4.39
N GLY A 26 -10.61 -10.98 -5.45
CA GLY A 26 -11.56 -9.86 -5.37
C GLY A 26 -10.97 -8.60 -4.74
N TYR A 27 -9.65 -8.40 -4.87
CA TYR A 27 -9.01 -7.14 -4.50
C TYR A 27 -9.68 -5.98 -5.23
N HIS A 28 -10.09 -4.97 -4.48
CA HIS A 28 -10.61 -3.73 -5.03
C HIS A 28 -10.15 -2.55 -4.17
N GLU A 29 -9.51 -1.58 -4.81
CA GLU A 29 -9.11 -0.32 -4.20
C GLU A 29 -10.20 0.73 -4.41
N PHE A 30 -10.75 1.26 -3.32
CA PHE A 30 -11.78 2.30 -3.36
C PHE A 30 -11.17 3.69 -3.45
N SER A 31 -10.12 3.94 -2.68
CA SER A 31 -9.49 5.25 -2.63
C SER A 31 -8.04 5.17 -2.16
N ARG A 32 -7.28 6.19 -2.56
CA ARG A 32 -5.90 6.40 -2.17
C ARG A 32 -5.66 7.86 -1.82
N VAL A 33 -4.95 8.08 -0.72
CA VAL A 33 -4.57 9.40 -0.24
C VAL A 33 -3.08 9.44 0.01
N ASN A 34 -2.39 10.33 -0.68
CA ASN A 34 -1.00 10.67 -0.40
C ASN A 34 -0.99 11.87 0.55
N THR A 35 -0.30 11.74 1.68
CA THR A 35 -0.32 12.75 2.76
C THR A 35 1.00 12.76 3.54
N ILE A 36 1.09 13.64 4.53
CA ILE A 36 2.21 13.73 5.47
C ILE A 36 1.68 13.52 6.89
N ILE A 37 2.24 12.56 7.62
CA ILE A 37 1.88 12.25 9.02
C ILE A 37 3.14 12.33 9.87
N GLY A 38 3.14 13.23 10.87
CA GLY A 38 4.30 13.41 11.75
C GLY A 38 5.59 13.80 11.01
N GLY A 39 5.47 14.57 9.93
CA GLY A 39 6.60 14.97 9.07
C GLY A 39 7.09 13.90 8.09
N ARG A 40 6.43 12.74 8.00
CA ARG A 40 6.78 11.65 7.08
C ARG A 40 5.75 11.51 5.97
N GLU A 41 6.21 11.23 4.76
CA GLU A 41 5.34 10.81 3.66
C GLU A 41 4.57 9.55 4.05
N ALA A 42 3.28 9.55 3.75
CA ALA A 42 2.40 8.43 3.99
C ALA A 42 1.41 8.25 2.83
N VAL A 43 1.12 7.00 2.50
CA VAL A 43 0.09 6.62 1.55
C VAL A 43 -0.96 5.80 2.30
N ILE A 44 -2.21 6.24 2.25
CA ILE A 44 -3.35 5.57 2.87
C ILE A 44 -4.22 4.99 1.77
N ILE A 45 -4.58 3.72 1.89
CA ILE A 45 -5.33 2.97 0.89
C ILE A 45 -6.54 2.34 1.56
N ASP A 46 -7.73 2.61 1.03
CA ASP A 46 -8.98 1.94 1.38
C ASP A 46 -9.26 0.87 0.33
N TRP A 47 -9.28 -0.38 0.76
CA TRP A 47 -9.44 -1.52 -0.13
C TRP A 47 -10.20 -2.66 0.52
N GLU A 48 -10.68 -3.58 -0.31
CA GLU A 48 -11.31 -4.81 0.14
C GLU A 48 -10.76 -6.03 -0.60
N SER A 49 -10.91 -7.20 0.02
CA SER A 49 -10.69 -8.49 -0.62
C SER A 49 -11.41 -9.60 0.12
N TYR A 50 -11.45 -10.79 -0.46
CA TYR A 50 -11.85 -11.98 0.28
C TYR A 50 -10.74 -12.45 1.23
N THR A 51 -11.15 -13.09 2.33
CA THR A 51 -10.29 -13.93 3.17
C THR A 51 -9.66 -15.04 2.34
N SER A 52 -8.55 -15.63 2.81
CA SER A 52 -7.80 -16.62 2.02
C SER A 52 -8.59 -17.90 1.70
N ASP A 53 -9.65 -18.19 2.47
CA ASP A 53 -10.62 -19.27 2.24
C ASP A 53 -11.82 -18.84 1.39
N SER A 54 -11.79 -17.62 0.85
CA SER A 54 -12.83 -16.99 0.02
C SER A 54 -14.21 -16.89 0.66
N SER A 55 -14.33 -17.11 1.97
CA SER A 55 -15.62 -17.19 2.68
C SER A 55 -16.19 -15.82 3.05
N THR A 56 -15.32 -14.85 3.31
CA THR A 56 -15.71 -13.55 3.88
C THR A 56 -15.00 -12.42 3.16
N LYS A 57 -15.70 -11.31 2.91
CA LYS A 57 -15.09 -10.10 2.37
C LYS A 57 -14.69 -9.16 3.51
N VAL A 58 -13.45 -8.70 3.50
CA VAL A 58 -12.91 -7.76 4.49
C VAL A 58 -12.58 -6.46 3.78
N ARG A 59 -12.98 -5.33 4.37
CA ARG A 59 -12.56 -3.99 3.98
C ARG A 59 -11.59 -3.43 5.01
N CYS A 60 -10.49 -2.88 4.53
CA CYS A 60 -9.37 -2.40 5.34
C CYS A 60 -8.96 -1.01 4.88
N ILE A 61 -8.60 -0.16 5.84
CA ILE A 61 -7.81 1.04 5.58
C ILE A 61 -6.37 0.72 6.02
N GLN A 62 -5.43 0.80 5.08
CA GLN A 62 -4.03 0.49 5.31
C GLN A 62 -3.16 1.73 5.05
N MET A 63 -2.21 2.00 5.95
CA MET A 63 -1.26 3.10 5.83
C MET A 63 0.16 2.55 5.59
N PHE A 64 0.86 3.16 4.64
CA PHE A 64 2.27 2.92 4.34
C PHE A 64 3.07 4.19 4.60
N THR A 65 4.22 4.07 5.26
CA THR A 65 5.18 5.16 5.48
C THR A 65 6.58 4.57 5.57
N ILE A 66 7.60 5.37 5.25
CA ILE A 66 9.01 4.98 5.39
C ILE A 66 9.49 5.49 6.76
N ALA A 67 9.83 4.58 7.67
CA ALA A 67 10.34 4.92 8.99
C ALA A 67 11.78 5.46 8.93
N ASP A 68 12.60 4.85 8.08
CA ASP A 68 14.03 5.14 7.94
C ASP A 68 14.33 5.64 6.52
N LYS A 69 14.23 6.95 6.29
CA LYS A 69 15.11 7.56 5.29
C LYS A 69 16.45 7.72 6.02
N LEU A 70 17.38 6.79 5.82
CA LEU A 70 18.77 6.98 6.23
C LEU A 70 19.24 8.29 5.57
N VAL A 71 19.35 9.34 6.39
CA VAL A 71 19.96 10.62 6.02
C VAL A 71 21.46 10.43 5.99
#